data_AF-A0A9E4SE43-F1
#
_entry.id   AF-A0A9E4SE43-F1
#
_cell.length_a   1.000
_cell.length_b   1.000
_cell.length_c   1.000
_cell.angle_alpha   90.00
_cell.angle_beta   90.00
_cell.angle_gamma   90.00
#
_symmetry.space_group_name_H-M   'P 1'
#
loop_
_entity.id
_entity.type
_entity.pdbx_description
1 polymer ?
#
loop_
_entity_poly.entity_id
_entity_poly.type
_entity_poly.pdbx_seq_one_letter_code
_entity_poly.pdbx_strand_id
1 'polypeptide(L)'
;VSFDPPVEGGLKLGASTQIVTDDGWGAPLIVAYYQVQHQNEVIDYAGTISENGIYTAPLILPDPPHVRINVYYYRESGEPGSIGLIGPPIVLIP
;
A
#
# COMPACT_ATOMS: atom_id res chain seq x y z
N VAL A 1 -11.84 -0.31 16.93
CA VAL A 1 -10.77 -0.07 15.96
C VAL A 1 -11.45 0.04 14.61
N SER A 2 -11.98 1.22 14.29
CA SER A 2 -12.61 1.51 13.00
C SER A 2 -11.54 2.08 12.09
N PHE A 3 -10.97 1.24 11.26
CA PHE A 3 -9.99 1.65 10.27
C PHE A 3 -10.72 2.37 9.14
N ASP A 4 -10.23 3.53 8.70
CA ASP A 4 -10.61 4.07 7.39
C ASP A 4 -10.39 2.94 6.36
N PRO A 5 -11.35 2.69 5.44
CA PRO A 5 -11.25 1.55 4.54
C PRO A 5 -9.92 1.61 3.78
N PRO A 6 -9.37 0.45 3.37
CA PRO A 6 -8.21 0.41 2.50
C PRO A 6 -8.41 1.40 1.35
N VAL A 7 -7.33 2.02 0.87
CA VAL A 7 -7.36 2.85 -0.34
C VAL A 7 -7.67 1.92 -1.51
N GLU A 8 -8.93 1.50 -1.62
CA GLU A 8 -9.49 0.70 -2.73
C GLU A 8 -9.72 1.58 -3.96
N GLY A 9 -9.60 2.90 -3.79
CA GLY A 9 -9.48 3.86 -4.88
C GLY A 9 -8.15 3.64 -5.57
N GLY A 10 -8.15 2.83 -6.63
CA GLY A 10 -6.91 2.36 -7.19
C GLY A 10 -5.94 3.48 -7.61
N LEU A 11 -4.66 3.28 -7.31
CA LEU A 11 -3.62 4.28 -7.43
C LEU A 11 -3.01 4.24 -8.83
N LYS A 12 -2.89 5.41 -9.49
CA LYS A 12 -2.21 5.52 -10.78
C LYS A 12 -0.72 5.20 -10.64
N LEU A 13 -0.11 4.61 -11.67
CA LEU A 13 1.33 4.37 -11.73
C LEU A 13 2.12 5.67 -11.48
N GLY A 14 3.16 5.60 -10.65
CA GLY A 14 3.97 6.74 -10.22
C GLY A 14 3.28 7.76 -9.30
N ALA A 15 2.00 7.57 -8.95
CA ALA A 15 1.33 8.42 -7.98
C ALA A 15 1.69 8.00 -6.55
N SER A 16 1.62 8.95 -5.62
CA SER A 16 1.84 8.69 -4.20
C SER A 16 0.55 8.89 -3.40
N THR A 17 0.38 8.08 -2.35
CA THR A 17 -0.70 8.21 -1.39
C THR A 17 -0.16 8.07 0.03
N GLN A 18 -0.80 8.75 0.97
CA GLN A 18 -0.48 8.61 2.38
C GLN A 18 -1.27 7.45 2.96
N ILE A 19 -0.57 6.54 3.64
CA ILE A 19 -1.15 5.48 4.45
C ILE A 19 -1.26 6.05 5.86
N VAL A 20 -2.47 6.39 6.25
CA VAL A 20 -2.77 6.82 7.61
C VAL A 20 -3.06 5.56 8.42
N THR A 21 -2.41 5.47 9.57
CA THR A 21 -2.59 4.36 10.50
C THR A 21 -3.00 4.94 11.84
N ASP A 22 -4.18 4.56 12.29
CA ASP A 22 -4.73 4.96 13.57
C ASP A 22 -5.19 3.73 14.35
N ASP A 23 -5.39 3.91 15.65
CA ASP A 23 -5.98 2.93 16.57
C ASP A 23 -7.49 2.71 16.33
N GLY A 24 -8.00 3.19 15.19
CA GLY A 24 -9.41 3.19 14.85
C GLY A 24 -10.30 4.02 15.79
N TRP A 25 -9.69 4.88 16.61
CA TRP A 25 -10.30 5.96 17.38
C TRP A 25 -9.69 7.33 17.02
N GLY A 26 -8.86 7.37 15.98
CA GLY A 26 -8.23 8.58 15.44
C GLY A 26 -6.91 8.96 16.10
N ALA A 27 -6.36 8.14 17.01
CA ALA A 27 -5.02 8.36 17.52
C ALA A 27 -3.97 7.71 16.60
N PRO A 28 -2.90 8.43 16.20
CA PRO A 28 -1.89 7.89 15.31
C PRO A 28 -1.09 6.78 15.98
N LEU A 29 -0.85 5.70 15.24
CA LEU A 29 -0.02 4.58 15.72
C LEU A 29 1.47 4.86 15.53
N ILE A 30 2.30 4.35 16.46
CA ILE A 30 3.76 4.39 16.30
C ILE A 30 4.17 3.20 15.41
N VAL A 31 4.38 3.50 14.13
CA VAL A 31 4.85 2.55 13.14
C VAL A 31 6.33 2.22 13.39
N ALA A 32 6.65 0.92 13.37
CA ALA A 32 8.01 0.40 13.38
C ALA A 32 8.59 0.31 11.97
N TYR A 33 7.88 -0.34 11.05
CA TYR A 33 8.27 -0.41 9.64
C TYR A 33 7.08 -0.82 8.75
N TYR A 34 7.22 -0.54 7.46
CA TYR A 34 6.29 -0.96 6.42
C TYR A 34 6.91 -2.07 5.56
N GLN A 35 6.07 -2.94 5.02
CA GLN A 35 6.46 -3.91 4.00
C GLN A 35 5.50 -3.86 2.82
N VAL A 36 6.05 -3.61 1.64
CA VAL A 36 5.31 -3.74 0.39
C VAL A 36 5.35 -5.19 -0.05
N GLN A 37 4.19 -5.77 -0.31
CA GLN A 37 4.01 -7.14 -0.75
C GLN A 37 3.23 -7.21 -2.06
N HIS A 38 3.60 -8.18 -2.90
CA HIS A 38 2.86 -8.56 -4.09
C HIS A 38 2.78 -10.08 -4.12
N GLN A 39 1.58 -10.62 -4.35
CA GLN A 39 1.35 -12.06 -4.31
C GLN A 39 1.89 -12.75 -3.02
N ASN A 40 1.80 -12.08 -1.87
CA ASN A 40 2.35 -12.50 -0.57
C ASN A 40 3.88 -12.54 -0.45
N GLU A 41 4.62 -11.97 -1.40
CA GLU A 41 6.07 -11.84 -1.35
C GLU A 41 6.47 -10.37 -1.09
N VAL A 42 7.43 -10.15 -0.19
CA VAL A 42 7.96 -8.79 0.08
C VAL A 42 8.90 -8.40 -1.05
N ILE A 43 8.56 -7.34 -1.76
CA ILE A 43 9.26 -6.94 -2.99
C ILE A 43 9.39 -5.42 -3.12
N ASP A 44 10.34 -4.97 -3.92
CA ASP A 44 10.65 -3.56 -4.21
C ASP A 44 10.10 -3.06 -5.55
N TYR A 45 9.84 -3.94 -6.52
CA TYR A 45 9.30 -3.56 -7.82
C TYR A 45 7.82 -3.14 -7.77
N ALA A 46 7.08 -3.49 -6.72
CA ALA A 46 5.68 -3.09 -6.53
C ALA A 46 5.54 -1.70 -5.89
N GLY A 47 6.58 -0.88 -5.91
CA GLY A 47 6.56 0.48 -5.40
C GLY A 47 7.33 0.62 -4.08
N THR A 48 7.46 1.86 -3.63
CA THR A 48 8.26 2.21 -2.45
C THR A 48 7.41 2.91 -1.43
N ILE A 49 7.63 2.60 -0.14
CA ILE A 49 6.99 3.29 0.97
C ILE A 49 8.05 3.92 1.86
N SER A 50 7.84 5.19 2.21
CA SER A 50 8.70 5.93 3.13
C SER A 50 8.34 5.62 4.59
N GLU A 51 9.27 5.91 5.52
CA GLU A 51 9.05 5.79 6.97
C GLU A 51 7.86 6.65 7.46
N ASN A 52 7.49 7.69 6.73
CA ASN A 52 6.35 8.55 7.02
C ASN A 52 5.01 8.00 6.49
N GLY A 53 4.99 6.78 5.95
CA GLY A 53 3.78 6.13 5.43
C GLY A 53 3.34 6.63 4.05
N ILE A 54 4.19 7.34 3.31
CA ILE A 54 3.89 7.71 1.92
C ILE A 54 4.29 6.56 1.01
N TYR A 55 3.32 5.88 0.41
CA TYR A 55 3.52 4.88 -0.63
C TYR A 55 3.52 5.54 -2.01
N THR A 56 4.48 5.17 -2.85
CA THR A 56 4.60 5.59 -4.24
C THR A 56 4.45 4.38 -5.14
N ALA A 57 3.41 4.39 -5.97
CA ALA A 57 3.15 3.34 -6.92
C ALA A 57 4.33 3.18 -7.90
N PRO A 58 4.62 1.95 -8.33
CA PRO A 58 5.66 1.70 -9.31
C PRO A 58 5.31 2.33 -10.66
N LEU A 59 6.32 2.52 -11.50
CA LEU A 59 6.15 3.01 -12.87
C LEU A 59 5.66 1.92 -13.83
N ILE A 60 5.86 0.65 -13.46
CA ILE A 60 5.44 -0.53 -14.20
C ILE A 60 4.37 -1.24 -13.38
N LEU A 61 3.27 -1.63 -14.03
CA LEU A 61 2.19 -2.34 -13.38
C LEU A 61 2.65 -3.77 -13.03
N PRO A 62 2.64 -4.18 -11.76
CA PRO A 62 2.83 -5.58 -11.40
C PRO A 62 1.63 -6.41 -11.87
N ASP A 63 1.84 -7.69 -12.17
CA ASP A 63 0.78 -8.63 -12.56
C ASP A 63 0.60 -9.72 -11.48
N PRO A 64 -0.54 -9.75 -10.75
CA PRO A 64 -1.72 -8.90 -10.89
C PRO A 64 -1.49 -7.48 -10.34
N PRO A 65 -2.31 -6.49 -10.76
CA PRO A 65 -2.17 -5.08 -10.35
C PRO A 65 -2.68 -4.82 -8.92
N HIS A 66 -2.24 -5.62 -7.96
CA HIS A 66 -2.68 -5.56 -6.57
C HIS A 66 -1.49 -5.64 -5.63
N VAL A 67 -1.28 -4.60 -4.85
CA VAL A 67 -0.18 -4.51 -3.89
C VAL A 67 -0.76 -4.46 -2.47
N ARG A 68 -0.18 -5.24 -1.57
CA ARG A 68 -0.51 -5.22 -0.15
C ARG A 68 0.59 -4.50 0.61
N ILE A 69 0.21 -3.66 1.57
CA ILE A 69 1.14 -2.97 2.46
C ILE A 69 0.90 -3.45 3.87
N ASN A 70 1.84 -4.22 4.39
CA ASN A 70 1.81 -4.61 5.80
C ASN A 70 2.46 -3.51 6.63
N VAL A 71 1.84 -3.19 7.76
CA VAL A 71 2.36 -2.20 8.70
C VAL A 71 2.63 -2.89 10.02
N TYR A 72 3.83 -2.70 10.55
CA TYR A 72 4.26 -3.25 11.84
C TYR A 72 4.42 -2.10 12.82
N TYR A 73 3.92 -2.26 14.05
CA TYR A 73 3.92 -1.22 15.08
C TYR A 73 4.54 -1.74 16.38
N TYR A 74 5.04 -0.84 17.23
CA TYR A 74 5.77 -1.24 18.43
C TYR A 74 4.90 -1.82 19.55
N ARG A 75 3.58 -1.56 19.59
CA ARG A 75 2.70 -2.00 20.69
C ARG A 75 1.30 -2.45 20.30
N GLU A 76 0.93 -2.38 19.03
CA GLU A 76 -0.39 -2.80 18.54
C GLU A 76 -0.24 -3.62 17.27
N SER A 77 -1.05 -4.68 17.14
CA SER A 77 -1.18 -5.45 15.91
C SER A 77 -2.13 -4.69 15.00
N GLY A 78 -1.61 -3.82 14.13
CA GLY A 78 -2.45 -3.21 13.08
C GLY A 78 -2.62 -4.16 11.90
N GLU A 79 -3.78 -4.06 11.25
CA GLU A 79 -4.06 -4.82 10.04
C GLU A 79 -3.33 -4.22 8.84
N PRO A 80 -2.96 -5.04 7.84
CA PRO A 80 -2.29 -4.55 6.64
C PRO A 80 -3.27 -3.78 5.73
N GLY A 81 -2.80 -2.68 5.14
CA GLY A 81 -3.51 -1.98 4.08
C GLY A 81 -3.40 -2.71 2.74
N SER A 82 -4.39 -2.57 1.87
CA SER A 82 -4.32 -3.08 0.49
C SER A 82 -4.56 -1.95 -0.50
N ILE A 83 -3.82 -1.95 -1.60
CA ILE A 83 -3.90 -0.93 -2.65
C ILE A 83 -4.06 -1.63 -4.00
N GLY A 84 -5.15 -1.31 -4.69
CA GLY A 84 -5.29 -1.63 -6.11
C GLY A 84 -4.46 -0.66 -6.94
N LEU A 85 -3.73 -1.14 -7.95
CA LEU A 85 -3.07 -0.26 -8.91
C LEU A 85 -3.94 -0.12 -10.16
N ILE A 86 -4.08 1.10 -10.66
CA ILE A 86 -4.75 1.38 -11.94
C ILE A 86 -3.67 1.72 -12.95
N GLY A 87 -3.34 0.75 -13.80
CA GLY A 87 -2.55 0.99 -15.00
C GLY A 87 -3.44 1.41 -16.18
N PRO A 88 -2.87 2.04 -17.23
CA PRO A 88 -3.56 2.13 -18.50
C PRO A 88 -3.95 0.71 -18.97
N PRO A 89 -5.07 0.54 -19.68
CA PRO A 89 -5.45 -0.76 -20.22
C PRO A 89 -4.28 -1.33 -21.03
N ILE A 90 -3.86 -2.56 -20.70
CA ILE A 90 -2.86 -3.28 -21.47
C ILE A 90 -3.49 -3.60 -22.82
N VAL A 91 -3.16 -2.81 -23.84
CA VAL A 91 -3.54 -3.12 -25.23
C VAL A 91 -2.55 -4.16 -25.74
N LEU A 92 -2.97 -5.42 -25.81
CA LEU A 92 -2.26 -6.45 -26.55
C LEU A 92 -2.38 -6.12 -28.04
N ILE A 93 -1.33 -5.52 -28.62
CA ILE A 93 -1.22 -5.37 -30.07
C ILE A 93 -0.74 -6.72 -30.62
N PRO A 94 -1.50 -7.38 -31.52
CA PRO A 94 -1.12 -8.66 -32.13
C PRO A 94 0.07 -8.54 -33.09
#